data_AF-A0A3C1UBC3-F1
#
_entry.id   AF-A0A3C1UBC3-F1
#
_cell.length_a   1.000
_cell.length_b   1.000
_cell.length_c   1.000
_cell.angle_alpha   90.00
_cell.angle_beta   90.00
_cell.angle_gamma   90.00
#
_symmetry.space_group_name_H-M   'P 1'
#
loop_
_entity.id
_entity.type
_entity.pdbx_description
1 polymer ?
#
loop_
_entity_poly.entity_id
_entity_poly.type
_entity_poly.pdbx_seq_one_letter_code
_entity_poly.pdbx_strand_id
1 'polypeptide(L)'
;RHTEDHMIFGLSSGGIAAFMAAWHRPDLFSRVFSGVGTFVGMRGGNEVPMFVRKGEPRALKVCLQDGTDDAWNPLFGNWYEGNQMLASALDFAGYKTKFDWSDSGHDVGRATLIFQEVMEWMWEGWPADVVPGATKNDLLSKVLVPDSEWELADTVVNMPASWGNMVYYPDMSLAVKETQGSNCLNQVIVDDGQNMYEQPFYWLHSFDNAQLEIGPMEFDADGNLWVTTNAGIQICDQNGRVRGMV
;
A
#
# COMPACT_ATOMS: atom_id res chain seq x y z
N ARG A 1 -7.12 22.79 5.74
CA ARG A 1 -7.71 22.02 6.86
C ARG A 1 -6.54 21.58 7.72
N HIS A 2 -6.65 21.68 9.03
CA HIS A 2 -5.57 21.37 9.97
C HIS A 2 -5.56 19.87 10.29
N THR A 3 -4.87 19.06 9.49
CA THR A 3 -4.78 17.60 9.74
C THR A 3 -4.00 17.29 11.00
N GLU A 4 -3.14 18.21 11.43
CA GLU A 4 -2.40 18.20 12.67
C GLU A 4 -3.31 18.18 13.92
N ASP A 5 -4.61 18.47 13.79
CA ASP A 5 -5.57 18.44 14.91
C ASP A 5 -6.38 17.13 14.99
N HIS A 6 -6.28 16.25 13.99
CA HIS A 6 -7.20 15.13 13.85
C HIS A 6 -6.54 13.77 14.04
N MET A 7 -7.14 12.98 14.93
CA MET A 7 -6.86 11.55 15.09
C MET A 7 -8.13 10.74 14.76
N ILE A 8 -7.94 9.58 14.15
CA ILE A 8 -8.96 8.53 14.08
C ILE A 8 -8.48 7.30 14.86
N PHE A 9 -9.37 6.65 15.59
CA PHE A 9 -9.02 5.44 16.33
C PHE A 9 -10.14 4.41 16.30
N GLY A 10 -9.77 3.16 16.52
CA GLY A 10 -10.73 2.07 16.64
C GLY A 10 -10.08 0.78 17.13
N LEU A 11 -10.92 -0.17 17.51
CA LEU A 11 -10.49 -1.49 17.95
C LEU A 11 -11.07 -2.59 17.06
N SER A 12 -10.36 -3.71 16.92
CA SER A 12 -10.80 -4.84 16.09
C SER A 12 -11.03 -4.40 14.64
N SER A 13 -12.23 -4.64 14.10
CA SER A 13 -12.63 -4.15 12.77
C SER A 13 -12.60 -2.62 12.68
N GLY A 14 -12.83 -1.93 13.80
CA GLY A 14 -12.65 -0.48 13.88
C GLY A 14 -11.19 -0.04 13.76
N GLY A 15 -10.23 -0.87 14.18
CA GLY A 15 -8.79 -0.59 14.09
C GLY A 15 -8.31 -0.56 12.64
N ILE A 16 -8.62 -1.61 11.86
CA ILE A 16 -8.33 -1.61 10.42
C ILE A 16 -9.12 -0.51 9.68
N ALA A 17 -10.37 -0.24 10.05
CA ALA A 17 -11.14 0.84 9.44
C ALA A 17 -10.51 2.23 9.70
N ALA A 18 -10.06 2.49 10.93
CA ALA A 18 -9.37 3.72 11.29
C ALA A 18 -8.07 3.87 10.50
N PHE A 19 -7.27 2.79 10.42
CA PHE A 19 -6.04 2.79 9.64
C PHE A 19 -6.30 3.04 8.15
N MET A 20 -7.19 2.28 7.52
CA MET A 20 -7.45 2.41 6.09
C MET A 20 -8.07 3.77 5.74
N ALA A 21 -8.93 4.32 6.59
CA ALA A 21 -9.47 5.67 6.39
C ALA A 21 -8.37 6.74 6.37
N ALA A 22 -7.46 6.72 7.34
CA ALA A 22 -6.33 7.65 7.37
C ALA A 22 -5.31 7.37 6.26
N TRP A 23 -5.08 6.11 5.93
CA TRP A 23 -4.22 5.68 4.83
C TRP A 23 -4.74 6.24 3.50
N HIS A 24 -6.02 6.13 3.20
CA HIS A 24 -6.54 6.71 1.95
C HIS A 24 -6.75 8.22 2.02
N ARG A 25 -6.90 8.81 3.21
CA ARG A 25 -7.19 10.23 3.42
C ARG A 25 -6.30 10.86 4.49
N PRO A 26 -4.97 10.94 4.26
CA PRO A 26 -4.05 11.61 5.18
C PRO A 26 -4.36 13.12 5.31
N ASP A 27 -5.07 13.68 4.33
CA ASP A 27 -5.61 15.05 4.33
C ASP A 27 -6.78 15.26 5.32
N LEU A 28 -7.30 14.18 5.93
CA LEU A 28 -8.33 14.24 6.96
C LEU A 28 -7.82 13.83 8.34
N PHE A 29 -7.00 12.77 8.39
CA PHE A 29 -6.46 12.20 9.61
C PHE A 29 -4.97 11.92 9.45
N SER A 30 -4.13 12.59 10.24
CA SER A 30 -2.68 12.37 10.26
C SER A 30 -2.22 11.45 11.41
N ARG A 31 -3.14 11.08 12.31
CA ARG A 31 -2.87 10.29 13.52
C ARG A 31 -3.84 9.13 13.64
N VAL A 32 -3.32 7.95 13.91
CA VAL A 32 -4.09 6.69 13.94
C VAL A 32 -3.75 5.89 15.18
N PHE A 33 -4.77 5.52 15.95
CA PHE A 33 -4.62 4.47 16.97
C PHE A 33 -5.49 3.25 16.62
N SER A 34 -4.85 2.10 16.43
CA SER A 34 -5.52 0.82 16.19
C SER A 34 -5.20 -0.14 17.32
N GLY A 35 -6.22 -0.54 18.09
CA GLY A 35 -6.12 -1.60 19.09
C GLY A 35 -6.66 -2.94 18.57
N VAL A 36 -6.00 -4.05 18.88
CA VAL A 36 -6.39 -5.43 18.50
C VAL A 36 -6.89 -5.52 17.05
N GLY A 37 -6.21 -4.84 16.12
CA GLY A 37 -6.74 -4.50 14.80
C GLY A 37 -6.92 -5.71 13.89
N THR A 38 -7.98 -5.75 13.08
CA THR A 38 -8.25 -6.88 12.18
C THR A 38 -7.42 -6.85 10.90
N PHE A 39 -6.11 -7.08 10.99
CA PHE A 39 -5.16 -7.16 9.86
C PHE A 39 -4.88 -8.60 9.41
N VAL A 40 -5.92 -9.44 9.43
CA VAL A 40 -5.87 -10.84 9.01
C VAL A 40 -6.67 -11.06 7.72
N GLY A 41 -6.80 -12.32 7.28
CA GLY A 41 -7.49 -12.77 6.06
C GLY A 41 -8.99 -12.45 5.92
N MET A 42 -9.53 -11.49 6.67
CA MET A 42 -10.90 -10.99 6.53
C MET A 42 -10.94 -9.87 5.49
N ARG A 43 -11.50 -10.14 4.32
CA ARG A 43 -11.66 -9.16 3.22
C ARG A 43 -10.35 -8.46 2.81
N GLY A 44 -9.23 -9.18 2.83
CA GLY A 44 -7.92 -8.65 2.40
C GLY A 44 -7.16 -7.87 3.47
N GLY A 45 -7.56 -7.90 4.75
CA GLY A 45 -6.83 -7.23 5.83
C GLY A 45 -5.36 -7.65 5.95
N ASN A 46 -5.04 -8.88 5.56
CA ASN A 46 -3.68 -9.43 5.50
C ASN A 46 -2.82 -8.84 4.37
N GLU A 47 -3.41 -8.11 3.41
CA GLU A 47 -2.70 -7.46 2.32
C GLU A 47 -2.21 -6.05 2.71
N VAL A 48 -2.78 -5.46 3.76
CA VAL A 48 -2.42 -4.12 4.24
C VAL A 48 -0.92 -3.95 4.47
N PRO A 49 -0.21 -4.89 5.15
CA PRO A 49 1.24 -4.78 5.30
C PRO A 49 1.99 -4.75 3.96
N MET A 50 1.49 -5.44 2.93
CA MET A 50 2.09 -5.41 1.60
C MET A 50 1.88 -4.05 0.93
N PHE A 51 0.67 -3.48 0.98
CA PHE A 51 0.41 -2.13 0.47
C PHE A 51 1.27 -1.07 1.14
N VAL A 52 1.48 -1.20 2.45
CA VAL A 52 2.37 -0.30 3.21
C VAL A 52 3.81 -0.34 2.72
N ARG A 53 4.33 -1.52 2.37
CA ARG A 53 5.70 -1.67 1.86
C ARG A 53 5.88 -1.15 0.44
N LYS A 54 4.82 -1.24 -0.37
CA LYS A 54 4.84 -0.91 -1.80
C LYS A 54 4.35 0.50 -2.09
N GLY A 55 3.59 1.13 -1.21
CA GLY A 55 3.07 2.47 -1.39
C GLY A 55 4.07 3.56 -1.05
N GLU A 56 3.92 4.71 -1.68
CA GLU A 56 4.52 5.96 -1.22
C GLU A 56 4.17 6.22 0.27
N PRO A 57 5.16 6.55 1.12
CA PRO A 57 4.91 6.90 2.51
C PRO A 57 3.99 8.11 2.62
N ARG A 58 3.03 8.01 3.54
CA ARG A 58 2.04 9.04 3.84
C ARG A 58 2.39 9.74 5.14
N ALA A 59 1.90 10.97 5.25
CA ALA A 59 1.98 11.83 6.43
C ALA A 59 1.15 11.29 7.62
N LEU A 60 1.49 10.10 8.15
CA LEU A 60 0.77 9.44 9.23
C LEU A 60 1.67 9.09 10.41
N LYS A 61 1.11 9.27 11.61
CA LYS A 61 1.65 8.81 12.88
C LYS A 61 0.74 7.69 13.40
N VAL A 62 1.29 6.50 13.61
CA VAL A 62 0.49 5.28 13.83
C VAL A 62 0.87 4.61 15.15
N CYS A 63 -0.10 4.43 16.03
CA CYS A 63 0.03 3.59 17.22
C CYS A 63 -0.73 2.29 16.99
N LEU A 64 -0.06 1.15 17.15
CA LEU A 64 -0.72 -0.16 17.21
C LEU A 64 -0.66 -0.69 18.64
N GLN A 65 -1.75 -1.27 19.11
CA GLN A 65 -1.79 -2.05 20.33
C GLN A 65 -2.36 -3.42 20.01
N ASP A 66 -1.74 -4.47 20.53
CA ASP A 66 -2.28 -5.84 20.47
C ASP A 66 -1.68 -6.71 21.59
N GLY A 67 -2.15 -7.93 21.77
CA GLY A 67 -1.59 -8.87 22.75
C GLY A 67 -1.45 -10.29 22.24
N THR A 68 -0.51 -11.05 22.82
CA THR A 68 -0.23 -12.43 22.41
C THR A 68 -1.42 -13.38 22.57
N ASP A 69 -2.36 -13.01 23.45
CA ASP A 69 -3.56 -13.77 23.77
C ASP A 69 -4.79 -13.24 22.99
N ASP A 70 -4.57 -12.40 21.96
CA ASP A 70 -5.61 -11.91 21.06
C ASP A 70 -6.28 -13.03 20.25
N ALA A 71 -7.28 -12.67 19.45
CA ALA A 71 -8.08 -13.58 18.67
C ALA A 71 -7.22 -14.47 17.75
N TRP A 72 -7.53 -15.76 17.80
CA TRP A 72 -7.06 -16.75 16.84
C TRP A 72 -8.24 -17.38 16.12
N ASN A 73 -8.10 -17.57 14.80
CA ASN A 73 -9.10 -18.21 13.98
C ASN A 73 -8.48 -19.29 13.07
N PRO A 74 -9.07 -20.50 12.96
CA PRO A 74 -8.55 -21.56 12.09
C PRO A 74 -8.40 -21.19 10.61
N LEU A 75 -9.19 -20.24 10.11
CA LEU A 75 -9.18 -19.81 8.71
C LEU A 75 -8.34 -18.55 8.48
N PHE A 76 -8.21 -17.68 9.49
CA PHE A 76 -7.61 -16.35 9.32
C PHE A 76 -6.30 -16.14 10.08
N GLY A 77 -5.91 -17.07 10.95
CA GLY A 77 -4.70 -16.98 11.76
C GLY A 77 -4.88 -16.14 13.02
N ASN A 78 -3.77 -15.62 13.54
CA ASN A 78 -3.70 -14.86 14.78
C ASN A 78 -3.68 -13.34 14.49
N TRP A 79 -4.49 -12.56 15.22
CA TRP A 79 -4.53 -11.10 15.07
C TRP A 79 -3.24 -10.42 15.48
N TYR A 80 -2.61 -10.89 16.57
CA TYR A 80 -1.32 -10.38 17.02
C TYR A 80 -0.25 -10.50 15.94
N GLU A 81 -0.18 -11.66 15.28
CA GLU A 81 0.74 -11.87 14.15
C GLU A 81 0.43 -10.92 12.98
N GLY A 82 -0.85 -10.68 12.69
CA GLY A 82 -1.29 -9.69 11.70
C GLY A 82 -0.85 -8.26 12.05
N ASN A 83 -1.05 -7.82 13.29
CA ASN A 83 -0.59 -6.51 13.76
C ASN A 83 0.95 -6.41 13.78
N GLN A 84 1.67 -7.49 14.10
CA GLN A 84 3.14 -7.53 14.00
C GLN A 84 3.62 -7.40 12.54
N MET A 85 2.93 -8.03 11.59
CA MET A 85 3.23 -7.88 10.16
C MET A 85 3.03 -6.44 9.69
N LEU A 86 1.94 -5.80 10.10
CA LEU A 86 1.71 -4.38 9.82
C LEU A 86 2.77 -3.49 10.47
N ALA A 87 3.11 -3.73 11.73
CA ALA A 87 4.14 -2.98 12.45
C ALA A 87 5.49 -3.01 11.72
N SER A 88 5.92 -4.21 11.29
CA SER A 88 7.13 -4.38 10.50
C SER A 88 7.07 -3.66 9.14
N ALA A 89 5.89 -3.63 8.50
CA ALA A 89 5.71 -2.90 7.25
C ALA A 89 5.80 -1.39 7.45
N LEU A 90 5.20 -0.86 8.53
CA LEU A 90 5.25 0.57 8.85
C LEU A 90 6.68 1.04 9.16
N ASP A 91 7.45 0.27 9.94
CA ASP A 91 8.87 0.56 10.17
C ASP A 91 9.68 0.52 8.88
N PHE A 92 9.42 -0.46 8.01
CA PHE A 92 10.07 -0.56 6.71
C PHE A 92 9.77 0.65 5.81
N ALA A 93 8.52 1.10 5.80
CA ALA A 93 8.08 2.24 4.99
C ALA A 93 8.42 3.61 5.62
N GLY A 94 9.01 3.62 6.83
CA GLY A 94 9.53 4.83 7.48
C GLY A 94 8.51 5.60 8.32
N TYR A 95 7.33 5.04 8.61
CA TYR A 95 6.30 5.74 9.37
C TYR A 95 6.73 6.06 10.81
N LYS A 96 6.24 7.17 11.37
CA LYS A 96 6.39 7.45 12.81
C LYS A 96 5.44 6.53 13.58
N THR A 97 5.99 5.52 14.24
CA THR A 97 5.20 4.48 14.92
C THR A 97 5.43 4.39 16.42
N LYS A 98 4.41 3.86 17.10
CA LYS A 98 4.48 3.38 18.47
C LYS A 98 3.74 2.05 18.56
N PHE A 99 4.29 1.09 19.29
CA PHE A 99 3.68 -0.22 19.43
C PHE A 99 3.56 -0.58 20.91
N ASP A 100 2.40 -1.11 21.28
CA ASP A 100 2.14 -1.66 22.60
C ASP A 100 1.77 -3.14 22.46
N TRP A 101 2.72 -4.02 22.77
CA TRP A 101 2.54 -5.47 22.76
C TRP A 101 2.43 -5.97 24.20
N SER A 102 1.33 -6.64 24.51
CA SER A 102 1.07 -7.20 25.84
C SER A 102 0.61 -8.66 25.78
N ASP A 103 0.14 -9.20 26.91
CA ASP A 103 -0.54 -10.49 27.05
C ASP A 103 -2.08 -10.34 27.09
N SER A 104 -2.60 -9.21 26.61
CA SER A 104 -4.05 -8.93 26.56
C SER A 104 -4.76 -9.78 25.50
N GLY A 105 -6.05 -10.06 25.74
CA GLY A 105 -6.92 -10.70 24.76
C GLY A 105 -7.61 -9.73 23.81
N HIS A 106 -8.61 -10.23 23.07
CA HIS A 106 -9.44 -9.46 22.13
C HIS A 106 -10.46 -8.57 22.86
N ASP A 107 -9.98 -7.60 23.63
CA ASP A 107 -10.79 -6.71 24.45
C ASP A 107 -10.27 -5.26 24.46
N VAL A 108 -11.03 -4.38 25.13
CA VAL A 108 -10.76 -2.93 25.17
C VAL A 108 -9.84 -2.52 26.33
N GLY A 109 -9.50 -3.44 27.23
CA GLY A 109 -8.88 -3.17 28.52
C GLY A 109 -7.50 -2.55 28.38
N ARG A 110 -6.59 -3.19 27.63
CA ARG A 110 -5.24 -2.64 27.42
C ARG A 110 -5.27 -1.29 26.72
N ALA A 111 -6.04 -1.16 25.64
CA ALA A 111 -6.19 0.11 24.92
C ALA A 111 -6.69 1.25 25.82
N THR A 112 -7.62 0.96 26.74
CA THR A 112 -8.13 1.95 27.72
C THR A 112 -7.04 2.37 28.69
N LEU A 113 -6.24 1.42 29.18
CA LEU A 113 -5.15 1.69 30.13
C LEU A 113 -4.06 2.59 29.54
N ILE A 114 -3.71 2.39 28.28
CA ILE A 114 -2.65 3.16 27.61
C ILE A 114 -3.16 4.43 26.92
N PHE A 115 -4.48 4.68 26.90
CA PHE A 115 -5.06 5.72 26.04
C PHE A 115 -4.48 7.11 26.31
N GLN A 116 -4.26 7.47 27.58
CA GLN A 116 -3.62 8.74 27.93
C GLN A 116 -2.22 8.86 27.31
N GLU A 117 -1.39 7.81 27.46
CA GLU A 117 -0.03 7.78 26.93
C GLU A 117 -0.01 7.83 25.39
N VAL A 118 -1.00 7.19 24.74
CA VAL A 118 -1.20 7.28 23.30
C VAL A 118 -1.55 8.71 22.90
N MET A 119 -2.48 9.37 23.59
CA MET A 119 -2.87 10.76 23.30
C MET A 119 -1.69 11.73 23.46
N GLU A 120 -0.92 11.61 24.54
CA GLU A 120 0.29 12.41 24.76
C GLU A 120 1.30 12.21 23.63
N TRP A 121 1.55 10.94 23.24
CA TRP A 121 2.43 10.66 22.12
C TRP A 121 1.88 11.19 20.81
N MET A 122 0.58 11.04 20.52
CA MET A 122 -0.03 11.51 19.28
C MET A 122 0.17 13.01 19.05
N TRP A 123 0.03 13.84 20.09
CA TRP A 123 0.19 15.30 20.01
C TRP A 123 1.61 15.81 20.31
N GLU A 124 2.58 14.93 20.52
CA GLU A 124 3.98 15.31 20.63
C GLU A 124 4.45 16.10 19.39
N GLY A 125 4.92 17.33 19.60
CA GLY A 125 5.38 18.24 18.55
C GLY A 125 4.28 19.10 17.92
N TRP A 126 3.03 18.98 18.35
CA TRP A 126 1.94 19.84 17.89
C TRP A 126 2.24 21.33 18.17
N PRO A 127 1.95 22.26 17.22
CA PRO A 127 1.13 22.09 16.02
C PRO A 127 1.90 21.75 14.73
N ALA A 128 3.10 21.15 14.80
CA ALA A 128 3.79 20.74 13.59
C ALA A 128 3.03 19.62 12.85
N ASP A 129 3.04 19.68 11.52
CA ASP A 129 2.51 18.64 10.65
C ASP A 129 3.26 17.32 10.82
N VAL A 130 2.53 16.22 10.66
CA VAL A 130 3.16 14.91 10.51
C VAL A 130 3.73 14.86 9.09
N VAL A 131 5.04 14.64 8.97
CA VAL A 131 5.71 14.50 7.67
C VAL A 131 5.84 13.03 7.30
N PRO A 132 5.76 12.69 5.99
CA PRO A 132 6.09 11.34 5.52
C PRO A 132 7.52 10.96 5.90
N GLY A 133 7.74 9.67 6.18
CA GLY A 133 9.08 9.14 6.42
C GLY A 133 9.78 8.70 5.15
N ALA A 134 11.06 8.34 5.29
CA ALA A 134 11.85 7.76 4.20
C ALA A 134 11.68 6.23 4.19
N THR A 135 11.12 5.71 3.09
CA THR A 135 10.96 4.26 2.90
C THR A 135 12.29 3.56 2.68
N LYS A 136 12.42 2.34 3.21
CA LYS A 136 13.53 1.41 2.93
C LYS A 136 13.33 0.64 1.61
N ASN A 137 12.24 0.90 0.88
CA ASN A 137 12.01 0.37 -0.46
C ASN A 137 13.00 1.02 -1.45
N ASP A 138 13.92 0.20 -1.95
CA ASP A 138 15.02 0.60 -2.82
C ASP A 138 14.57 1.13 -4.18
N LEU A 139 13.41 0.71 -4.68
CA LEU A 139 12.82 1.26 -5.90
C LEU A 139 12.17 2.62 -5.60
N LEU A 140 11.28 2.67 -4.61
CA LEU A 140 10.56 3.92 -4.27
C LEU A 140 11.53 5.03 -3.89
N SER A 141 12.57 4.73 -3.11
CA SER A 141 13.59 5.72 -2.72
C SER A 141 14.35 6.35 -3.89
N LYS A 142 14.32 5.75 -5.09
CA LYS A 142 14.94 6.30 -6.30
C LYS A 142 13.96 7.14 -7.15
N VAL A 143 12.67 6.83 -7.10
CA VAL A 143 11.65 7.48 -7.93
C VAL A 143 10.96 8.64 -7.21
N LEU A 144 10.89 8.58 -5.87
CA LEU A 144 10.31 9.64 -5.06
C LEU A 144 11.31 10.77 -4.86
N VAL A 145 10.88 12.01 -5.12
CA VAL A 145 11.68 13.21 -4.86
C VAL A 145 11.37 13.71 -3.44
N PRO A 146 12.37 13.86 -2.55
CA PRO A 146 12.15 14.38 -1.21
C PRO A 146 11.43 15.73 -1.23
N ASP A 147 10.51 15.92 -0.29
CA ASP A 147 9.78 17.18 -0.06
C ASP A 147 9.04 17.73 -1.29
N SER A 148 8.70 16.87 -2.26
CA SER A 148 7.99 17.22 -3.48
C SER A 148 6.61 16.55 -3.53
N GLU A 149 5.64 17.23 -4.12
CA GLU A 149 4.30 16.68 -4.36
C GLU A 149 4.14 16.31 -5.84
N TRP A 150 3.18 15.42 -6.12
CA TRP A 150 2.77 15.11 -7.48
C TRP A 150 2.08 16.31 -8.12
N GLU A 151 2.68 16.81 -9.20
CA GLU A 151 2.10 17.87 -10.02
C GLU A 151 1.41 17.27 -11.25
N LEU A 152 0.25 17.83 -11.61
CA LEU A 152 -0.42 17.44 -12.85
C LEU A 152 0.49 17.80 -14.02
N ALA A 153 0.81 16.83 -14.88
CA ALA A 153 1.57 17.10 -16.08
C ALA A 153 0.80 18.07 -17.00
N ASP A 154 1.44 19.15 -17.45
CA ASP A 154 0.86 20.15 -18.36
C ASP A 154 0.38 19.56 -19.70
N THR A 155 0.85 18.36 -20.04
CA THR A 155 0.47 17.64 -21.26
C THR A 155 -0.50 16.52 -20.92
N VAL A 156 -1.80 16.73 -21.15
CA VAL A 156 -2.75 15.63 -21.28
C VAL A 156 -2.45 14.95 -22.62
N VAL A 157 -1.75 13.82 -22.59
CA VAL A 157 -1.59 12.99 -23.78
C VAL A 157 -2.95 12.36 -24.05
N ASN A 158 -3.69 12.91 -25.01
CA ASN A 158 -4.88 12.26 -25.58
C ASN A 158 -4.44 11.00 -26.32
N MET A 159 -4.27 9.91 -25.57
CA MET A 159 -3.98 8.61 -26.13
C MET A 159 -5.22 8.12 -26.90
N PRO A 160 -5.09 7.77 -28.19
CA PRO A 160 -6.20 7.15 -28.91
C PRO A 160 -6.60 5.84 -28.21
N ALA A 161 -7.90 5.60 -28.12
CA ALA A 161 -8.53 4.50 -27.37
C ALA A 161 -8.17 3.06 -27.84
N SER A 162 -7.15 2.88 -28.68
CA SER A 162 -6.92 1.61 -29.38
C SER A 162 -5.46 1.34 -29.75
N TRP A 163 -4.50 1.73 -28.92
CA TRP A 163 -3.28 0.92 -28.85
C TRP A 163 -3.66 -0.16 -27.84
N GLY A 164 -4.00 -1.36 -28.34
CA GLY A 164 -4.31 -2.48 -27.45
C GLY A 164 -3.25 -2.53 -26.36
N ASN A 165 -3.65 -2.78 -25.11
CA ASN A 165 -2.80 -2.67 -23.93
C ASN A 165 -1.65 -3.68 -23.99
N MET A 166 -0.70 -3.47 -24.89
CA MET A 166 0.45 -4.29 -25.17
C MET A 166 1.66 -3.37 -25.33
N VAL A 167 2.71 -3.68 -24.60
CA VAL A 167 3.98 -2.94 -24.64
C VAL A 167 5.12 -3.92 -24.86
N TYR A 168 6.09 -3.56 -25.69
CA TYR A 168 7.26 -4.40 -25.97
C TYR A 168 8.34 -4.15 -24.94
N TYR A 169 9.05 -5.21 -24.56
CA TYR A 169 10.30 -5.07 -23.82
C TYR A 169 11.30 -4.26 -24.63
N PRO A 170 12.27 -3.57 -23.99
CA PRO A 170 13.25 -2.74 -24.70
C PRO A 170 14.06 -3.48 -25.78
N ASP A 171 14.23 -4.80 -25.66
CA ASP A 171 14.94 -5.64 -26.62
C ASP A 171 14.04 -6.21 -27.74
N MET A 172 12.74 -5.92 -27.69
CA MET A 172 11.70 -6.38 -28.61
C MET A 172 11.51 -7.92 -28.68
N SER A 173 12.11 -8.69 -27.79
CA SER A 173 11.97 -10.16 -27.78
C SER A 173 10.65 -10.63 -27.15
N LEU A 174 10.11 -9.80 -26.26
CA LEU A 174 8.90 -10.07 -25.49
C LEU A 174 7.96 -8.85 -25.55
N ALA A 175 6.70 -9.09 -25.22
CA ALA A 175 5.73 -8.05 -24.93
C ALA A 175 4.94 -8.38 -23.66
N VAL A 176 4.29 -7.38 -23.08
CA VAL A 176 3.33 -7.52 -21.98
C VAL A 176 1.99 -7.05 -22.48
N LYS A 177 0.94 -7.86 -22.28
CA LYS A 177 -0.42 -7.59 -22.74
C LYS A 177 -1.41 -7.68 -21.58
N GLU A 178 -2.36 -6.76 -21.50
CA GLU A 178 -3.48 -6.84 -20.57
C GLU A 178 -4.35 -8.08 -20.85
N THR A 179 -4.76 -8.75 -19.78
CA THR A 179 -5.80 -9.78 -19.82
C THR A 179 -7.14 -9.16 -19.45
N GLN A 180 -8.05 -9.05 -20.42
CA GLN A 180 -9.39 -8.52 -20.20
C GLN A 180 -10.10 -9.25 -19.04
N GLY A 181 -10.66 -8.49 -18.10
CA GLY A 181 -11.36 -9.08 -16.96
C GLY A 181 -10.46 -9.50 -15.80
N SER A 182 -9.16 -9.17 -15.83
CA SER A 182 -8.18 -9.63 -14.85
C SER A 182 -7.23 -8.52 -14.43
N ASN A 183 -6.73 -8.59 -13.19
CA ASN A 183 -5.60 -7.76 -12.73
C ASN A 183 -4.25 -8.34 -13.20
N CYS A 184 -4.26 -9.44 -13.96
CA CYS A 184 -3.08 -10.07 -14.50
C CYS A 184 -2.71 -9.49 -15.88
N LEU A 185 -1.41 -9.31 -16.11
CA LEU A 185 -0.86 -9.06 -17.45
C LEU A 185 -0.12 -10.30 -17.93
N ASN A 186 -0.37 -10.68 -19.18
CA ASN A 186 0.32 -11.78 -19.83
C ASN A 186 1.64 -11.31 -20.45
N GLN A 187 2.71 -12.06 -20.25
CA GLN A 187 3.92 -11.93 -21.03
C GLN A 187 3.77 -12.74 -22.33
N VAL A 188 4.19 -12.17 -23.44
CA VAL A 188 4.03 -12.71 -24.79
C VAL A 188 5.40 -12.84 -25.43
N ILE A 189 5.70 -14.02 -25.98
CA ILE A 189 6.86 -14.21 -26.85
C ILE A 189 6.52 -13.66 -28.23
N VAL A 190 7.41 -12.81 -28.75
CA VAL A 190 7.25 -12.18 -30.06
C VAL A 190 8.32 -12.71 -31.01
N ASP A 191 7.92 -13.14 -32.20
CA ASP A 191 8.82 -13.52 -33.30
C ASP A 191 8.36 -12.84 -34.58
N ASP A 192 9.25 -12.06 -35.21
CA ASP A 192 8.96 -11.23 -36.40
C ASP A 192 7.65 -10.40 -36.29
N GLY A 193 7.42 -9.82 -35.10
CA GLY A 193 6.21 -9.04 -34.81
C GLY A 193 4.94 -9.87 -34.61
N GLN A 194 5.01 -11.20 -34.64
CA GLN A 194 3.90 -12.10 -34.36
C GLN A 194 3.93 -12.62 -32.93
N ASN A 195 2.74 -12.68 -32.30
CA ASN A 195 2.56 -13.27 -30.98
C ASN A 195 2.63 -14.80 -31.10
N MET A 196 3.60 -15.42 -30.43
CA MET A 196 3.82 -16.87 -30.51
C MET A 196 3.13 -17.61 -29.38
N TYR A 197 3.43 -17.22 -28.13
CA TYR A 197 2.94 -17.85 -26.91
C TYR A 197 2.74 -16.79 -25.83
N GLU A 198 1.77 -17.00 -24.94
CA GLU A 198 1.49 -16.09 -23.82
C GLU A 198 1.34 -16.85 -22.50
N GLN A 199 1.71 -16.20 -21.40
CA GLN A 199 1.53 -16.73 -20.04
C GLN A 199 1.18 -15.61 -19.05
N PRO A 200 0.33 -15.87 -18.03
CA PRO A 200 0.18 -14.99 -16.87
C PRO A 200 1.53 -14.72 -16.21
N PHE A 201 1.90 -13.44 -16.03
CA PHE A 201 3.23 -13.10 -15.52
C PHE A 201 3.21 -11.99 -14.47
N TYR A 202 2.53 -10.88 -14.74
CA TYR A 202 2.38 -9.79 -13.77
C TYR A 202 1.05 -9.90 -13.04
N TRP A 203 1.03 -9.62 -11.74
CA TRP A 203 -0.20 -9.48 -10.96
C TRP A 203 -0.27 -8.10 -10.33
N LEU A 204 -1.14 -7.25 -10.87
CA LEU A 204 -1.37 -5.90 -10.37
C LEU A 204 -2.25 -5.93 -9.11
N HIS A 205 -2.08 -4.92 -8.27
CA HIS A 205 -2.73 -4.82 -6.97
C HIS A 205 -3.90 -3.83 -6.98
N SER A 206 -5.02 -4.22 -6.36
CA SER A 206 -6.13 -3.34 -6.00
C SER A 206 -6.26 -3.27 -4.48
N PHE A 207 -6.73 -2.14 -3.94
CA PHE A 207 -6.86 -1.96 -2.48
C PHE A 207 -8.15 -2.57 -1.90
N ASP A 208 -9.13 -2.86 -2.73
CA ASP A 208 -10.50 -3.23 -2.36
C ASP A 208 -10.92 -4.59 -2.92
N ASN A 209 -9.95 -5.38 -3.41
CA ASN A 209 -10.18 -6.63 -4.15
C ASN A 209 -11.06 -6.46 -5.40
N ALA A 210 -11.20 -5.24 -5.93
CA ALA A 210 -11.89 -4.99 -7.17
C ALA A 210 -10.98 -5.26 -8.37
N GLN A 211 -11.62 -5.42 -9.54
CA GLN A 211 -10.92 -5.39 -10.80
C GLN A 211 -10.39 -3.98 -11.07
N LEU A 212 -9.15 -3.89 -11.53
CA LEU A 212 -8.52 -2.63 -11.90
C LEU A 212 -9.00 -2.16 -13.27
N GLU A 213 -9.11 -0.85 -13.41
CA GLU A 213 -9.06 -0.20 -14.71
C GLU A 213 -7.58 -0.05 -15.08
N ILE A 214 -7.12 -0.81 -16.09
CA ILE A 214 -5.73 -0.81 -16.54
C ILE A 214 -5.61 0.15 -17.71
N GLY A 215 -4.82 1.21 -17.51
CA GLY A 215 -4.50 2.20 -18.52
C GLY A 215 -3.18 1.90 -19.26
N PRO A 216 -2.55 2.94 -19.83
CA PRO A 216 -1.27 2.83 -20.51
C PRO A 216 -0.16 2.13 -19.70
N MET A 217 0.74 1.50 -20.44
CA MET A 217 1.91 0.79 -19.93
C MET A 217 3.16 1.19 -20.71
N GLU A 218 4.29 1.33 -20.01
CA GLU A 218 5.58 1.67 -20.64
C GLU A 218 6.75 1.01 -19.87
N PHE A 219 7.82 0.63 -20.57
CA PHE A 219 9.05 0.19 -19.90
C PHE A 219 10.02 1.35 -19.71
N ASP A 220 10.65 1.43 -18.54
CA ASP A 220 11.78 2.33 -18.33
C ASP A 220 13.10 1.73 -18.86
N ALA A 221 14.17 2.54 -18.81
CA ALA A 221 15.50 2.14 -19.25
C ALA A 221 16.14 1.04 -18.38
N ASP A 222 15.64 0.84 -17.15
CA ASP A 222 16.07 -0.23 -16.25
C ASP A 222 15.27 -1.53 -16.48
N GLY A 223 14.24 -1.49 -17.34
CA GLY A 223 13.38 -2.62 -17.66
C GLY A 223 12.24 -2.84 -16.66
N ASN A 224 11.92 -1.85 -15.81
CA ASN A 224 10.69 -1.91 -15.02
C ASN A 224 9.48 -1.52 -15.89
N LEU A 225 8.38 -2.23 -15.71
CA LEU A 225 7.11 -1.94 -16.36
C LEU A 225 6.31 -0.98 -15.48
N TRP A 226 5.97 0.18 -16.03
CA TRP A 226 5.10 1.18 -15.42
C TRP A 226 3.68 1.00 -15.95
N VAL A 227 2.71 0.90 -15.05
CA VAL A 227 1.30 0.66 -15.41
C VAL A 227 0.42 1.66 -14.67
N THR A 228 -0.32 2.48 -15.41
CA THR A 228 -1.32 3.35 -14.78
C THR A 228 -2.58 2.56 -14.48
N THR A 229 -3.12 2.65 -13.26
CA THR A 229 -4.40 2.05 -12.90
C THR A 229 -5.25 3.01 -12.05
N ASN A 230 -6.52 2.66 -11.83
CA ASN A 230 -7.37 3.36 -10.85
C ASN A 230 -6.92 3.21 -9.38
N ALA A 231 -5.86 2.44 -9.11
CA ALA A 231 -5.21 2.33 -7.81
C ALA A 231 -3.88 3.11 -7.72
N GLY A 232 -3.57 3.93 -8.72
CA GLY A 232 -2.29 4.65 -8.85
C GLY A 232 -1.40 4.06 -9.94
N ILE A 233 -0.15 4.51 -10.00
CA ILE A 233 0.86 3.99 -10.92
C ILE A 233 1.58 2.82 -10.25
N GLN A 234 1.57 1.66 -10.87
CA GLN A 234 2.23 0.45 -10.38
C GLN A 234 3.51 0.21 -11.18
N ILE A 235 4.62 -0.02 -10.46
CA ILE A 235 5.93 -0.26 -11.04
C ILE A 235 6.31 -1.71 -10.79
N CYS A 236 6.44 -2.48 -11.86
CA CYS A 236 6.72 -3.90 -11.84
C CYS A 236 8.17 -4.19 -12.26
N ASP A 237 8.83 -5.10 -11.54
CA ASP A 237 10.14 -5.59 -11.96
C ASP A 237 10.05 -6.67 -13.04
N GLN A 238 11.22 -7.07 -13.56
CA GLN A 238 11.37 -8.06 -14.62
C GLN A 238 10.93 -9.47 -14.18
N ASN A 239 10.68 -9.70 -12.88
CA ASN A 239 10.20 -10.97 -12.34
C ASN A 239 8.67 -10.98 -12.15
N GLY A 240 7.94 -10.01 -12.68
CA GLY A 240 6.48 -9.98 -12.62
C GLY A 240 5.91 -9.36 -11.33
N ARG A 241 6.76 -8.80 -10.46
CA ARG A 241 6.34 -8.33 -9.14
C ARG A 241 6.11 -6.83 -9.14
N VAL A 242 4.97 -6.38 -8.63
CA VAL A 242 4.79 -4.97 -8.26
C VAL A 242 5.73 -4.64 -7.11
N ARG A 243 6.66 -3.71 -7.35
CA ARG A 243 7.69 -3.24 -6.42
C ARG A 243 7.33 -1.92 -5.76
N GLY A 244 6.59 -1.07 -6.46
CA GLY A 244 6.18 0.26 -6.00
C GLY A 244 4.80 0.63 -6.54
N MET A 245 4.08 1.45 -5.77
CA MET A 245 2.80 2.06 -6.08
C MET A 245 2.83 3.52 -5.64
N VAL A 246 2.53 4.43 -6.56
CA VAL A 246 2.45 5.88 -6.32
C VAL A 246 1.10 6.44 -6.74
#